data_AF-A0A0A6YX78-F1
#
_entry.id   AF-A0A0A6YX78-F1
#
_cell.length_a   1.000
_cell.length_b   1.000
_cell.length_c   1.000
_cell.angle_alpha   90.00
_cell.angle_beta   90.00
_cell.angle_gamma   90.00
#
_symmetry.space_group_name_H-M   'P 1'
#
loop_
_entity.id
_entity.type
_entity.pdbx_description
1 polymer ?
#
loop_
_entity_poly.entity_id
_entity_poly.type
_entity_poly.pdbx_seq_one_letter_code
_entity_poly.pdbx_strand_id
1 'polypeptide(L)'
;MSHHWGYSKHNGPENWHKDFPIANGDRQSPVDIDTATAQHDPALQPLLISYDKAASKSIVNNGHSFNVEFDDSQDNAVLKGGPLSDSYRLIQFHFHWGSSDGQGSEHTVNKKKYA
;
A
#
# COMPACT_ATOMS: atom_id res chain seq x y z
N MET A 1 -8.86 -8.93 23.10
CA MET A 1 -7.50 -8.52 23.50
C MET A 1 -6.97 -7.64 22.39
N SER A 2 -6.43 -6.45 22.69
CA SER A 2 -5.83 -5.60 21.67
C SER A 2 -4.55 -6.26 21.16
N HIS A 3 -4.57 -6.81 19.95
CA HIS A 3 -3.36 -7.30 19.30
C HIS A 3 -2.45 -6.10 19.08
N HIS A 4 -1.33 -6.04 19.80
CA HIS A 4 -0.40 -4.93 19.75
C HIS A 4 0.69 -5.23 18.73
N TRP A 5 0.54 -4.68 17.53
CA TRP A 5 1.57 -4.71 16.49
C TRP A 5 2.26 -3.34 16.40
N GLY A 6 3.45 -3.33 15.82
CA GLY A 6 4.21 -2.12 15.52
C GLY A 6 5.42 -2.44 14.66
N TYR A 7 6.46 -1.60 14.75
CA TYR A 7 7.71 -1.76 13.99
C TYR A 7 8.94 -1.89 14.90
N SER A 8 8.72 -2.10 16.21
CA SER A 8 9.80 -2.25 17.18
C SER A 8 10.31 -3.69 17.20
N LYS A 9 11.47 -3.93 17.83
CA LYS A 9 12.06 -5.28 17.94
C LYS A 9 11.10 -6.35 18.51
N HIS A 10 10.23 -5.98 19.45
CA HIS A 10 9.38 -6.93 20.19
C HIS A 10 7.97 -7.11 19.59
N ASN A 11 7.49 -6.18 18.77
CA ASN A 11 6.15 -6.21 18.15
C ASN A 11 6.19 -5.97 16.62
N GLY A 12 7.39 -6.05 16.04
CA GLY A 12 7.68 -5.78 14.63
C GLY A 12 7.29 -6.89 13.67
N PRO A 13 7.50 -6.68 12.35
CA PRO A 13 7.11 -7.59 11.28
C PRO A 13 7.46 -9.07 11.50
N GLU A 14 8.66 -9.37 12.03
CA GLU A 14 9.10 -10.74 12.33
C GLU A 14 8.18 -11.47 13.32
N ASN A 15 7.40 -10.74 14.12
CA ASN A 15 6.50 -11.29 15.13
C ASN A 15 5.02 -11.26 14.72
N TRP A 16 4.64 -10.54 13.65
CA TRP A 16 3.23 -10.33 13.29
C TRP A 16 2.49 -11.65 13.06
N HIS A 17 3.14 -12.67 12.49
CA HIS A 17 2.54 -13.98 12.24
C HIS A 17 2.02 -14.71 13.49
N LYS A 18 2.49 -14.33 14.68
CA LYS A 18 2.05 -14.96 15.95
C LYS A 18 0.59 -14.61 16.26
N ASP A 19 0.19 -13.38 15.95
CA ASP A 19 -1.17 -12.88 16.16
C ASP A 19 -1.98 -12.85 14.86
N PHE A 20 -1.30 -12.71 13.71
CA PHE A 20 -1.89 -12.62 12.37
C PHE A 20 -1.27 -13.69 11.47
N PRO A 21 -1.69 -14.98 11.57
CA PRO A 21 -1.03 -16.10 10.89
C PRO A 21 -0.84 -15.93 9.37
N ILE A 22 -1.71 -15.17 8.72
CA ILE A 22 -1.61 -14.85 7.29
C ILE A 22 -0.33 -14.08 6.93
N ALA A 23 0.35 -13.45 7.90
CA ALA A 23 1.64 -12.80 7.69
C ALA A 23 2.76 -13.78 7.24
N ASN A 24 2.54 -15.09 7.37
CA ASN A 24 3.40 -16.15 6.80
C ASN A 24 2.82 -16.80 5.53
N GLY A 25 1.89 -16.14 4.83
CA GLY A 25 1.29 -16.66 3.60
C GLY A 25 2.18 -16.53 2.36
N ASP A 26 1.78 -17.17 1.25
CA ASP A 26 2.59 -17.24 0.02
C ASP A 26 2.54 -15.98 -0.86
N ARG A 27 1.63 -15.03 -0.56
CA ARG A 27 1.38 -13.83 -1.35
C ARG A 27 1.46 -12.56 -0.51
N GLN A 28 2.49 -12.46 0.32
CA GLN A 28 2.74 -11.26 1.13
C GLN A 28 3.34 -10.13 0.29
N SER A 29 3.18 -8.91 0.79
CA SER A 29 3.86 -7.69 0.32
C SER A 29 4.57 -7.04 1.51
N PRO A 30 5.60 -6.20 1.29
CA PRO A 30 6.19 -5.82 -0.01
C PRO A 30 7.04 -6.91 -0.66
N VAL A 31 7.43 -6.69 -1.91
CA VAL A 31 8.41 -7.51 -2.64
C VAL A 31 9.48 -6.63 -3.31
N ASP A 32 10.58 -7.25 -3.70
CA ASP A 32 11.53 -6.65 -4.63
C ASP A 32 11.07 -6.90 -6.07
N ILE A 33 10.94 -5.82 -6.84
CA ILE A 33 10.56 -5.86 -8.25
C ILE A 33 11.85 -6.01 -9.07
N ASP A 34 12.12 -7.24 -9.51
CA ASP A 34 13.22 -7.53 -10.43
C ASP A 34 12.78 -7.27 -11.88
N THR A 35 13.26 -6.16 -12.43
CA THR A 35 12.95 -5.73 -13.81
C THR A 35 13.44 -6.70 -14.89
N ALA A 36 14.41 -7.57 -14.59
CA ALA A 36 14.88 -8.58 -15.55
C ALA A 36 13.92 -9.76 -15.68
N THR A 37 13.07 -10.00 -14.67
CA THR A 37 12.08 -11.09 -14.67
C THR A 37 10.65 -10.60 -14.92
N ALA A 38 10.40 -9.30 -14.76
CA ALA A 38 9.12 -8.68 -15.11
C ALA A 38 8.86 -8.80 -16.62
N GLN A 39 7.72 -9.40 -16.97
CA GLN A 39 7.33 -9.59 -18.37
C GLN A 39 6.32 -8.53 -18.78
N HIS A 40 6.56 -7.89 -19.93
CA HIS A 40 5.58 -6.99 -20.53
C HIS A 40 4.38 -7.81 -21.03
N ASP A 41 3.21 -7.54 -20.46
CA ASP A 41 1.95 -8.10 -20.90
C ASP A 41 1.21 -7.08 -21.81
N PRO A 42 1.17 -7.32 -23.13
CA PRO A 42 0.51 -6.41 -24.08
C PRO A 42 -1.03 -6.40 -23.95
N ALA A 43 -1.64 -7.33 -23.21
CA ALA A 43 -3.08 -7.33 -22.97
C ALA A 43 -3.50 -6.31 -21.90
N LEU A 44 -2.58 -5.85 -21.06
CA LEU A 44 -2.85 -4.85 -20.02
C LEU A 44 -3.35 -3.55 -20.64
N GLN A 45 -4.55 -3.14 -20.22
CA GLN A 45 -5.14 -1.87 -20.60
C GLN A 45 -4.51 -0.73 -19.78
N PRO A 46 -4.62 0.54 -20.22
CA PRO A 46 -4.22 1.67 -19.41
C PRO A 46 -4.92 1.71 -18.06
N LEU A 47 -4.21 2.16 -17.02
CA LEU A 47 -4.81 2.50 -15.73
C LEU A 47 -5.50 3.87 -15.84
N LEU A 48 -6.76 3.93 -15.42
CA LEU A 48 -7.61 5.11 -15.53
C LEU A 48 -7.95 5.62 -14.12
N ILE A 49 -7.54 6.86 -13.84
CA ILE A 49 -7.71 7.52 -12.54
C ILE A 49 -8.66 8.70 -12.75
N SER A 50 -9.75 8.77 -11.97
CA SER A 50 -10.65 9.91 -11.98
C SER A 50 -10.94 10.35 -10.55
N TYR A 51 -10.17 11.33 -10.08
CA TYR A 51 -10.23 11.88 -8.71
C TYR A 51 -10.63 13.37 -8.69
N ASP A 52 -11.09 13.94 -9.81
CA ASP A 52 -11.38 15.38 -9.91
C ASP A 52 -12.50 15.87 -8.97
N LYS A 53 -13.35 14.94 -8.51
CA LYS A 53 -14.41 15.21 -7.53
C LYS A 53 -14.05 14.74 -6.11
N ALA A 54 -12.83 14.27 -5.90
CA ALA A 54 -12.37 13.78 -4.62
C ALA A 54 -12.13 14.95 -3.66
N ALA A 55 -12.95 15.06 -2.62
CA ALA A 55 -12.66 15.90 -1.46
C ALA A 55 -12.14 15.01 -0.34
N SER A 56 -10.99 15.37 0.24
CA SER A 56 -10.54 14.71 1.47
C SER A 56 -11.46 15.10 2.63
N LYS A 57 -11.76 14.13 3.49
CA LYS A 57 -12.58 14.31 4.70
C LYS A 57 -11.74 14.77 5.88
N SER A 58 -10.62 14.10 6.10
CA SER A 58 -9.82 14.21 7.32
C SER A 58 -8.37 13.82 7.05
N ILE A 59 -7.49 14.23 7.97
CA ILE A 59 -6.15 13.67 8.13
C ILE A 59 -6.04 13.10 9.55
N VAL A 60 -5.66 11.83 9.65
CA VAL A 60 -5.67 11.08 10.92
C VAL A 60 -4.31 10.45 11.16
N ASN A 61 -3.67 10.76 12.30
CA ASN A 61 -2.52 10.02 12.78
C ASN A 61 -3.00 8.83 13.62
N ASN A 62 -2.72 7.61 13.16
CA ASN A 62 -3.18 6.37 13.80
C ASN A 62 -2.09 5.69 14.65
N GLY A 63 -0.96 6.36 14.87
CA GLY A 63 0.19 5.83 15.63
C GLY A 63 1.17 4.99 14.80
N HIS A 64 0.82 4.62 13.57
CA HIS A 64 1.66 3.83 12.66
C HIS A 64 1.98 4.58 11.35
N SER A 65 1.06 5.44 10.91
CA SER A 65 1.21 6.36 9.78
C SER A 65 0.25 7.54 9.98
N PHE A 66 0.13 8.39 8.96
CA PHE A 66 -1.04 9.25 8.79
C PHE A 66 -1.86 8.78 7.59
N ASN A 67 -3.19 8.82 7.75
CA ASN A 67 -4.14 8.56 6.68
C ASN A 67 -4.76 9.87 6.24
N VAL A 68 -4.93 10.07 4.92
CA VAL A 68 -5.86 11.05 4.37
C VAL A 68 -7.07 10.29 3.86
N GLU A 69 -8.24 10.54 4.45
CA GLU A 69 -9.47 9.80 4.19
C GLU A 69 -10.37 10.52 3.19
N PHE A 70 -11.13 9.79 2.39
CA PHE A 70 -12.00 10.32 1.33
C PHE A 70 -13.46 9.85 1.49
N ASP A 71 -14.37 10.47 0.74
CA ASP A 71 -15.74 9.94 0.60
C ASP A 71 -15.84 8.84 -0.44
N ASP A 72 -16.05 7.62 0.03
CA ASP A 72 -16.27 6.42 -0.76
C ASP A 72 -17.75 6.01 -0.83
N SER A 73 -18.67 6.87 -0.34
CA SER A 73 -20.12 6.63 -0.44
C SER A 73 -20.63 6.59 -1.89
N GLN A 74 -19.94 7.29 -2.79
CA GLN A 74 -20.24 7.44 -4.22
C GLN A 74 -18.97 7.30 -5.07
N ASP A 75 -19.14 7.18 -6.39
CA ASP A 75 -18.05 7.02 -7.37
C ASP A 75 -17.38 8.38 -7.72
N ASN A 76 -17.11 9.22 -6.72
CA ASN A 76 -16.48 10.53 -6.92
C ASN A 76 -14.97 10.44 -7.17
N ALA A 77 -14.34 9.37 -6.69
CA ALA A 77 -12.91 9.12 -6.80
C ALA A 77 -12.68 7.63 -7.11
N VAL A 78 -12.41 7.29 -8.36
CA VAL A 78 -12.33 5.89 -8.81
C VAL A 78 -11.08 5.55 -9.63
N LEU A 79 -10.63 4.31 -9.46
CA LEU A 79 -9.57 3.65 -10.22
C LEU A 79 -10.17 2.52 -11.07
N LYS A 80 -9.86 2.50 -12.37
CA LYS A 80 -10.33 1.48 -13.33
C LYS A 80 -9.23 1.09 -14.31
N GLY A 81 -9.46 0.05 -15.11
CA GLY A 81 -8.51 -0.39 -16.15
C GLY A 81 -7.31 -1.14 -15.57
N GLY A 82 -6.21 -1.23 -16.31
CA GLY A 82 -5.09 -2.09 -15.92
C GLY A 82 -5.52 -3.56 -15.78
N PRO A 83 -5.05 -4.27 -14.75
CA PRO A 83 -5.47 -5.64 -14.45
C PRO A 83 -6.76 -5.73 -13.62
N LEU A 84 -7.44 -4.60 -13.34
CA LEU A 84 -8.62 -4.58 -12.48
C LEU A 84 -9.85 -5.11 -13.22
N SER A 85 -10.64 -5.97 -12.55
CA SER A 85 -11.89 -6.49 -13.10
C SER A 85 -13.07 -5.52 -12.97
N ASP A 86 -12.96 -4.51 -12.11
CA ASP A 86 -14.02 -3.55 -11.80
C ASP A 86 -13.46 -2.16 -11.42
N SER A 87 -14.35 -1.25 -11.08
CA SER A 87 -14.09 0.07 -10.53
C SER A 87 -13.88 0.02 -9.02
N TYR A 88 -12.77 0.59 -8.56
CA TYR A 88 -12.43 0.66 -7.15
C TYR A 88 -12.46 2.11 -6.67
N ARG A 89 -13.09 2.36 -5.51
CA ARG A 89 -13.19 3.69 -4.91
C ARG A 89 -11.94 3.99 -4.07
N LEU A 90 -11.45 5.22 -4.14
CA LEU A 90 -10.41 5.72 -3.24
C LEU A 90 -11.02 5.92 -1.84
N ILE A 91 -10.55 5.15 -0.85
CA ILE A 91 -10.97 5.27 0.55
C ILE A 91 -9.99 6.14 1.34
N GLN A 92 -8.69 5.93 1.12
CA GLN A 92 -7.61 6.67 1.78
C GLN A 92 -6.29 6.55 1.00
N PHE A 93 -5.33 7.40 1.33
CA PHE A 93 -3.91 7.08 1.16
C PHE A 93 -3.15 7.31 2.46
N HIS A 94 -1.97 6.71 2.57
CA HIS A 94 -1.02 6.87 3.66
C HIS A 94 0.41 6.68 3.14
N PHE A 95 1.40 6.89 4.00
CA PHE A 95 2.81 6.77 3.64
C PHE A 95 3.56 5.81 4.56
N HIS A 96 4.63 5.25 4.02
CA HIS A 96 5.71 4.61 4.77
C HIS A 96 6.98 5.43 4.50
N TRP A 97 7.81 5.61 5.52
CA TRP A 97 9.05 6.36 5.41
C TRP A 97 10.11 5.78 6.34
N GLY A 98 11.37 6.06 6.04
CA GLY A 98 12.50 5.62 6.84
C GLY A 98 13.03 6.73 7.74
N SER A 99 14.06 6.40 8.51
CA SER A 99 14.74 7.38 9.37
C SER A 99 15.73 8.28 8.60
N SER A 100 15.95 8.04 7.30
CA SER A 100 16.88 8.78 6.45
C SER A 100 16.55 8.57 4.97
N ASP A 101 16.93 9.52 4.11
CA ASP A 101 16.59 9.56 2.68
C ASP A 101 17.11 8.36 1.85
N GLY A 102 18.00 7.53 2.42
CA GLY A 102 18.47 6.30 1.79
C GLY A 102 17.53 5.10 1.94
N GLN A 103 16.43 5.24 2.69
CA GLN A 103 15.48 4.17 3.00
C GLN A 103 14.09 4.71 3.35
N GLY A 104 13.07 3.88 3.15
CA GLY A 104 11.70 4.22 3.58
C GLY A 104 10.63 3.48 2.80
N SER A 105 10.87 3.29 1.50
CA SER A 105 10.01 2.47 0.66
C SER A 105 9.90 1.03 1.17
N GLU A 106 8.70 0.49 1.14
CA GLU A 106 8.47 -0.93 1.45
C GLU A 106 8.89 -1.81 0.27
N HIS A 107 8.39 -1.51 -0.94
CA HIS A 107 8.86 -2.15 -2.18
C HIS A 107 10.24 -1.62 -2.57
N THR A 108 11.00 -2.45 -3.28
CA THR A 108 12.27 -2.07 -3.94
C THR A 108 12.21 -2.38 -5.42
N VAL A 109 13.05 -1.70 -6.21
CA VAL A 109 13.21 -1.99 -7.64
C VAL A 109 14.67 -2.37 -7.88
N ASN A 110 14.92 -3.60 -8.33
CA ASN A 110 16.28 -4.16 -8.43
C ASN A 110 17.10 -3.94 -7.15
N LYS A 111 16.50 -4.24 -5.98
CA LYS A 111 17.03 -3.99 -4.63
C LYS A 111 17.25 -2.53 -4.24
N LYS A 112 16.95 -1.56 -5.10
CA LYS A 112 17.07 -0.13 -4.77
C LYS A 112 15.88 0.32 -3.91
N LYS A 113 16.18 0.98 -2.79
CA LYS A 113 15.22 1.64 -1.90
C LYS A 113 15.03 3.11 -2.28
N TYR A 114 13.90 3.67 -1.87
CA TYR A 114 13.56 5.09 -2.00
C TYR A 114 13.20 5.67 -0.63
N ALA A 115 13.28 6.99 -0.51
CA ALA A 115 12.85 7.73 0.68
C ALA A 115 11.33 7.63 0.86
#